data_AF-A0A6P0LP02-F1
#
_entry.id   AF-A0A6P0LP02-F1
#
_cell.length_a   1.000
_cell.length_b   1.000
_cell.length_c   1.000
_cell.angle_alpha   90.00
_cell.angle_beta   90.00
_cell.angle_gamma   90.00
#
_symmetry.space_group_name_H-M   'P 1'
#
loop_
_entity.id
_entity.type
_entity.pdbx_description
1 polymer ?
#
loop_
_entity_poly.entity_id
_entity_poly.type
_entity_poly.pdbx_seq_one_letter_code
_entity_poly.pdbx_strand_id
1 'polypeptide(L)'
;MKTVNFISYLQNLGVKLWIEQEQLECYAPKGVMTAELKRNLVERKTEILEFLREVQITQKSVASSIQPISREQVIPLSYAQQRLWFIEKMALNSNAYNMPLTLNLVGKLDYVALQKSLNQIIARHETLRTTFSEI
;
A
#
# COMPACT_ATOMS: atom_id res chain seq x y z
N MET A 1 -9.00 -23.35 -16.28
CA MET A 1 -8.36 -22.52 -15.23
C MET A 1 -8.63 -21.06 -15.56
N LYS A 2 -9.10 -20.24 -14.62
CA LYS A 2 -9.36 -18.80 -14.87
C LYS A 2 -8.05 -18.05 -15.13
N THR A 3 -8.05 -17.06 -16.02
CA THR A 3 -6.89 -16.23 -16.41
C THR A 3 -6.19 -15.60 -15.20
N VAL A 4 -6.95 -15.17 -14.19
CA VAL A 4 -6.44 -14.63 -12.91
C VAL A 4 -5.55 -15.62 -12.15
N ASN A 5 -5.92 -16.90 -12.11
CA ASN A 5 -5.13 -17.92 -11.42
C ASN A 5 -3.82 -18.18 -12.16
N PHE A 6 -3.84 -18.11 -13.50
CA PHE A 6 -2.63 -18.24 -14.31
C PHE A 6 -1.67 -17.07 -14.11
N ILE A 7 -2.18 -15.84 -14.08
CA ILE A 7 -1.38 -14.65 -13.80
C ILE A 7 -0.78 -14.69 -12.38
N SER A 8 -1.57 -15.14 -11.40
CA SER A 8 -1.08 -15.33 -10.02
C SER A 8 0.02 -16.39 -9.94
N TYR A 9 -0.13 -17.50 -10.68
CA TYR A 9 0.90 -18.53 -10.82
C TYR A 9 2.19 -17.97 -11.44
N LEU A 10 2.08 -17.19 -12.52
CA LEU A 10 3.23 -16.54 -13.16
C LEU A 10 3.95 -15.57 -12.22
N GLN A 11 3.22 -14.75 -11.45
CA GLN A 11 3.80 -13.84 -10.48
C GLN A 11 4.58 -14.57 -9.38
N ASN A 12 4.06 -15.71 -8.89
CA ASN A 12 4.76 -16.54 -7.91
C ASN A 12 6.06 -17.15 -8.47
N LEU A 13 6.13 -17.37 -9.79
CA LEU A 13 7.36 -17.77 -10.49
C LEU A 13 8.32 -16.60 -10.80
N GLY A 14 7.97 -15.38 -10.38
CA GLY A 14 8.74 -14.17 -10.68
C GLY A 14 8.61 -13.70 -12.14
N VAL A 15 7.64 -14.24 -12.89
CA VAL A 15 7.35 -13.79 -14.26
C VAL A 15 6.55 -12.49 -14.18
N LYS A 16 7.03 -11.46 -14.88
CA LYS A 16 6.33 -10.18 -15.00
C LYS A 16 5.79 -10.04 -16.41
N LEU A 17 4.56 -9.55 -16.53
CA LEU A 17 3.88 -9.27 -17.79
C LEU A 17 3.50 -7.81 -17.83
N TRP A 18 3.70 -7.15 -18.97
CA TRP A 18 3.24 -5.77 -19.20
C TRP A 18 2.82 -5.60 -20.66
N ILE A 19 2.15 -4.48 -20.95
CA ILE A 19 1.77 -4.11 -22.31
C ILE A 19 2.71 -2.99 -22.76
N GLU A 20 3.37 -3.18 -23.90
CA GLU A 20 4.19 -2.18 -24.57
C GLU A 20 3.79 -2.12 -26.04
N GLN A 21 3.38 -0.95 -26.54
CA GLN A 21 2.97 -0.74 -27.94
C GLN A 21 1.99 -1.80 -28.47
N GLU A 22 0.96 -2.15 -27.69
CA GLU A 22 -0.07 -3.17 -28.02
C GLU A 22 0.42 -4.63 -28.06
N GLN A 23 1.65 -4.92 -27.65
CA GLN A 23 2.16 -6.27 -27.48
C GLN A 23 2.26 -6.68 -26.01
N LEU A 24 2.06 -7.98 -25.77
CA LEU A 24 2.29 -8.59 -24.46
C LEU A 24 3.78 -8.87 -24.31
N GLU A 25 4.43 -8.08 -23.46
CA GLU A 25 5.82 -8.27 -23.08
C GLU A 25 5.93 -9.13 -21.82
N CYS A 26 7.02 -9.90 -21.74
CA CYS A 26 7.27 -10.76 -20.60
C CYS A 26 8.73 -10.75 -20.15
N TYR A 27 8.92 -10.71 -18.85
CA TYR A 27 10.19 -11.00 -18.19
C TYR A 27 10.04 -12.28 -17.40
N ALA A 28 11.02 -13.18 -17.49
CA ALA A 28 11.09 -14.37 -16.65
C ALA A 28 12.52 -14.60 -16.15
N PRO A 29 12.71 -15.07 -14.90
CA PRO A 29 14.02 -15.50 -14.41
C PRO A 29 14.59 -16.66 -15.26
N LYS A 30 15.92 -16.80 -15.26
CA LYS A 30 16.60 -17.87 -16.02
C LYS A 30 16.06 -19.25 -15.63
N GLY A 31 15.73 -20.08 -16.62
CA GLY A 31 15.23 -21.44 -16.43
C GLY A 31 13.72 -21.57 -16.18
N VAL A 32 13.01 -20.46 -15.90
CA VAL A 32 11.56 -20.47 -15.62
C VAL A 32 10.73 -20.59 -16.90
N MET A 33 11.22 -20.04 -18.01
CA MET A 33 10.49 -20.00 -19.28
C MET A 33 10.59 -21.32 -20.06
N THR A 34 9.90 -22.35 -19.58
CA THR A 34 9.82 -23.68 -20.23
C THR A 34 8.99 -23.64 -21.52
N ALA A 35 9.15 -24.65 -22.38
CA ALA A 35 8.37 -24.75 -23.62
C ALA A 35 6.85 -24.89 -23.35
N GLU A 36 6.47 -25.53 -22.24
CA GLU A 36 5.08 -25.61 -21.80
C GLU A 36 4.54 -24.26 -21.34
N LEU A 37 5.33 -23.48 -20.58
CA LEU A 37 4.93 -22.16 -20.14
C LEU A 37 4.73 -21.19 -21.32
N LYS A 38 5.63 -21.25 -22.31
CA LYS A 38 5.49 -20.49 -23.56
C LYS A 38 4.21 -20.83 -24.31
N ARG A 39 3.87 -22.12 -24.45
CA ARG A 39 2.62 -22.55 -25.11
C ARG A 39 1.40 -21.99 -24.39
N ASN A 40 1.34 -22.12 -23.06
CA ASN A 40 0.25 -21.58 -22.25
C ASN A 40 0.11 -20.06 -22.36
N LEU A 41 1.24 -19.32 -22.43
CA LEU A 41 1.24 -17.86 -22.63
C LEU A 41 0.67 -17.48 -24.00
N VAL A 42 1.02 -18.23 -25.06
CA VAL A 42 0.54 -17.97 -26.42
C VAL A 42 -0.94 -18.31 -26.56
N GLU A 43 -1.37 -19.47 -26.05
CA GLU A 43 -2.77 -19.91 -26.09
C GLU A 43 -3.72 -18.94 -25.38
N ARG A 44 -3.23 -18.26 -24.33
CA ARG A 44 -4.00 -17.33 -23.51
C ARG A 44 -3.66 -15.86 -23.77
N LYS A 45 -2.89 -15.56 -24.82
CA LYS A 45 -2.36 -14.20 -25.09
C LYS A 45 -3.48 -13.16 -25.10
N THR A 46 -4.59 -13.44 -25.79
CA THR A 46 -5.71 -12.51 -25.94
C THR A 46 -6.39 -12.22 -24.60
N GLU A 47 -6.71 -13.25 -23.82
CA GLU A 47 -7.32 -13.09 -22.49
C GLU A 47 -6.40 -12.31 -21.53
N ILE A 48 -5.09 -12.56 -21.58
CA ILE A 48 -4.10 -11.87 -20.75
C ILE A 48 -4.01 -10.40 -21.16
N LEU A 49 -4.01 -10.10 -22.46
CA LEU A 49 -4.00 -8.72 -22.96
C LEU A 49 -5.25 -7.96 -22.52
N GLU A 50 -6.43 -8.55 -22.65
CA GLU A 50 -7.69 -7.94 -22.20
C GLU A 50 -7.68 -7.68 -20.69
N PHE A 51 -7.28 -8.69 -19.90
CA PHE A 51 -7.17 -8.53 -18.45
C PHE A 51 -6.17 -7.44 -18.04
N LEU A 52 -4.98 -7.40 -18.65
CA LEU A 52 -3.98 -6.39 -18.34
C LEU A 52 -4.45 -4.98 -18.75
N ARG A 53 -5.22 -4.84 -19.83
CA ARG A 53 -5.85 -3.55 -20.21
C ARG A 53 -6.90 -3.12 -19.19
N GLU A 54 -7.79 -4.01 -18.76
CA GLU A 54 -8.79 -3.71 -17.73
C GLU A 54 -8.15 -3.29 -16.41
N VAL A 55 -7.09 -4.00 -16.00
CA VAL A 55 -6.30 -3.66 -14.81
C VAL A 55 -5.56 -2.35 -15.00
N GLN A 56 -4.97 -2.07 -16.18
CA GLN A 56 -4.27 -0.82 -16.42
C GLN A 56 -5.23 0.38 -16.45
N ILE A 57 -6.44 0.24 -16.98
CA ILE A 57 -7.48 1.29 -16.94
C ILE A 57 -7.92 1.53 -15.48
N THR A 58 -8.12 0.47 -14.71
CA THR A 58 -8.50 0.55 -13.29
C THR A 58 -7.36 1.08 -12.42
N GLN A 59 -6.11 0.74 -12.71
CA GLN A 59 -4.93 1.26 -12.01
C GLN A 59 -4.61 2.69 -12.44
N LYS A 60 -4.83 3.10 -13.69
CA LYS A 60 -4.56 4.48 -14.13
C LYS A 60 -5.52 5.48 -13.49
N SER A 61 -6.73 5.06 -13.09
CA SER A 61 -7.63 5.87 -12.28
C SER A 61 -7.32 5.86 -10.78
N VAL A 62 -6.52 4.90 -10.27
CA VAL A 62 -6.23 4.70 -8.84
C VAL A 62 -4.76 4.96 -8.45
N ALA A 63 -3.83 4.93 -9.40
CA ALA A 63 -2.38 5.03 -9.20
C ALA A 63 -1.83 6.37 -9.70
N SER A 64 -2.53 7.47 -9.44
CA SER A 64 -1.86 8.76 -9.38
C SER A 64 -0.93 8.75 -8.17
N SER A 65 0.31 9.22 -8.34
CA SER A 65 1.20 9.43 -7.20
C SER A 65 0.48 10.31 -6.18
N ILE A 66 0.54 9.94 -4.90
CA ILE A 66 0.00 10.76 -3.81
C ILE A 66 0.69 12.11 -3.89
N GLN A 67 -0.07 13.16 -4.22
CA GLN A 67 0.46 14.51 -4.30
C GLN A 67 0.50 15.12 -2.89
N PRO A 68 1.54 15.90 -2.56
CA PRO A 68 1.53 16.71 -1.36
C PRO A 68 0.30 17.63 -1.36
N ILE A 69 -0.42 17.66 -0.24
CA ILE A 69 -1.52 18.60 -0.01
C ILE A 69 -1.02 19.78 0.83
N SER A 70 -1.44 21.00 0.50
CA SER A 70 -1.07 22.20 1.26
C SER A 70 -1.51 22.10 2.72
N ARG A 71 -0.72 22.68 3.62
CA ARG A 71 -0.98 22.77 5.06
C ARG A 71 -1.51 24.15 5.49
N GLU A 72 -1.70 25.06 4.54
CA GLU A 72 -2.23 26.41 4.76
C GLU A 72 -3.76 26.43 4.87
N GLN A 73 -4.41 25.31 4.55
CA GLN A 73 -5.87 25.16 4.53
C GLN A 73 -6.32 24.19 5.61
N VAL A 74 -7.59 24.32 6.01
CA VAL A 74 -8.23 23.34 6.90
C VAL A 74 -8.33 22.01 6.18
N ILE A 75 -7.68 20.99 6.73
CA ILE A 75 -7.73 19.63 6.21
C ILE A 75 -8.87 18.90 6.90
N PRO A 76 -9.89 18.42 6.16
CA PRO A 76 -11.01 17.73 6.77
C PRO A 76 -10.55 16.40 7.38
N LEU A 77 -11.19 16.03 8.49
CA LEU A 77 -11.03 14.72 9.10
C LEU A 77 -11.44 13.62 8.11
N SER A 78 -10.68 12.54 8.07
CA SER A 78 -11.13 11.29 7.46
C SER A 78 -12.38 10.76 8.17
N TYR A 79 -13.19 9.94 7.49
CA TYR A 79 -14.40 9.36 8.09
C TYR A 79 -14.12 8.57 9.38
N ALA A 80 -12.99 7.87 9.46
CA ALA A 80 -12.58 7.17 10.67
C ALA A 80 -12.29 8.14 11.82
N GLN A 81 -11.62 9.26 11.54
CA GLN A 81 -11.34 10.31 12.52
C GLN A 81 -12.63 11.02 12.98
N GLN A 82 -13.56 11.34 12.06
CA GLN A 82 -14.85 11.92 12.42
C GLN A 82 -15.65 11.02 13.35
N ARG A 83 -15.68 9.71 13.05
CA ARG A 83 -16.36 8.72 13.90
C ARG A 83 -15.75 8.66 15.30
N LEU A 84 -14.42 8.59 15.41
CA LEU A 84 -13.74 8.56 16.71
C LEU A 84 -13.96 9.86 17.48
N TRP A 85 -13.92 11.01 16.80
CA TRP A 85 -14.21 12.31 17.41
C TRP A 85 -15.64 12.38 17.95
N PHE A 86 -16.62 11.88 17.19
CA PHE A 86 -18.00 11.79 17.63
C PHE A 86 -18.16 10.92 18.89
N ILE A 87 -17.50 9.76 18.92
CA ILE A 87 -17.51 8.86 20.08
C ILE A 87 -16.90 9.55 21.31
N GLU A 88 -15.75 10.21 21.15
CA GLU A 88 -15.07 10.96 22.21
C GLU A 88 -16.00 12.03 22.83
N LYS A 89 -16.78 12.73 21.98
CA LYS A 89 -17.74 13.74 22.44
C LYS A 89 -18.95 13.16 23.19
N MET A 90 -19.35 11.93 22.89
CA MET A 90 -20.46 11.27 23.60
C MET A 90 -20.03 10.66 24.95
N ALA A 91 -18.80 10.12 25.01
CA ALA A 91 -18.29 9.39 26.16
C ALA A 91 -17.18 10.19 26.85
N LEU A 92 -17.56 11.31 27.50
CA LEU A 92 -16.66 12.20 28.23
C LEU A 92 -15.68 11.40 29.10
N ASN A 93 -14.37 11.51 28.80
CA ASN A 93 -13.26 10.85 29.50
C ASN A 93 -13.15 9.31 29.34
N SER A 94 -13.72 8.73 28.29
CA SER A 94 -13.52 7.31 27.97
C SER A 94 -12.13 7.05 27.40
N ASN A 95 -11.44 6.03 27.90
CA ASN A 95 -10.16 5.57 27.36
C ASN A 95 -10.32 4.30 26.48
N ALA A 96 -11.55 3.94 26.11
CA ALA A 96 -11.86 2.68 25.44
C ALA A 96 -11.15 2.49 24.08
N TYR A 97 -10.74 3.60 23.44
CA TYR A 97 -10.05 3.59 22.15
C TYR A 97 -8.54 3.89 22.26
N ASN A 98 -8.01 4.02 23.47
CA ASN A 98 -6.56 4.09 23.67
C ASN A 98 -5.95 2.72 23.42
N MET A 99 -4.84 2.67 22.66
CA MET A 99 -4.09 1.47 22.36
C MET A 99 -2.72 1.53 23.03
N PRO A 100 -2.63 1.34 24.37
CA PRO A 100 -1.34 1.36 25.05
C PRO A 100 -0.48 0.18 24.60
N LEU A 101 0.80 0.44 24.38
CA LEU A 101 1.82 -0.57 24.10
C LEU A 101 2.93 -0.45 25.14
N THR A 102 3.36 -1.58 25.68
CA THR A 102 4.54 -1.66 26.55
C THR A 102 5.59 -2.54 25.88
N LEU A 103 6.84 -2.10 25.86
CA LEU A 103 7.97 -2.83 25.29
C LEU A 103 9.00 -3.11 26.39
N ASN A 104 9.43 -4.36 26.50
CA ASN A 104 10.54 -4.74 27.37
C ASN A 104 11.82 -4.89 26.52
N LEU A 105 12.81 -4.03 26.78
CA LEU A 105 14.09 -4.04 26.08
C LEU A 105 15.17 -4.63 26.99
N VAL A 106 15.82 -5.70 26.54
CA VAL A 106 16.87 -6.39 27.30
C VAL A 106 18.21 -6.21 26.61
N GLY A 107 19.20 -5.70 27.34
CA GLY A 107 20.56 -5.50 26.85
C GLY A 107 21.04 -4.05 27.00
N LYS A 108 22.14 -3.71 26.31
CA LYS A 108 22.69 -2.35 26.29
C LYS A 108 21.82 -1.47 25.38
N LEU A 109 21.26 -0.40 25.93
CA LEU A 109 20.47 0.58 25.18
C LEU A 109 21.21 1.91 25.10
N ASP A 110 21.47 2.39 23.88
CA ASP A 110 21.87 3.78 23.66
C ASP A 110 20.62 4.67 23.63
N TYR A 111 20.34 5.31 24.77
CA TYR A 111 19.20 6.20 24.93
C TYR A 111 19.24 7.41 23.98
N VAL A 112 20.43 7.96 23.73
CA VAL A 112 20.60 9.14 22.89
C VAL A 112 20.29 8.80 21.44
N ALA A 113 20.76 7.65 20.96
CA ALA A 113 20.45 7.16 19.63
C ALA A 113 18.95 6.82 19.48
N LEU A 114 18.34 6.18 20.48
CA LEU A 114 16.91 5.85 20.47
C LEU A 114 16.06 7.12 20.39
N GLN A 115 16.30 8.10 21.27
CA GLN A 115 15.56 9.35 21.28
C GLN A 115 15.69 10.11 19.96
N LYS A 116 16.91 10.19 19.39
CA LYS A 116 17.13 10.82 18.08
C LYS A 116 16.33 10.11 16.99
N SER A 117 16.31 8.77 17.00
CA SER A 117 15.59 7.97 16.01
C SER A 117 14.08 8.20 16.10
N LEU A 118 13.52 8.18 17.31
CA LEU A 118 12.09 8.46 17.54
C LEU A 118 11.72 9.88 17.10
N ASN A 119 12.55 10.88 17.43
CA ASN A 119 12.33 12.26 17.00
C ASN A 119 12.33 12.39 15.47
N GLN A 120 13.21 11.68 14.76
CA GLN A 120 13.22 11.67 13.29
C GLN A 120 11.96 11.02 12.70
N ILE A 121 11.47 9.94 13.31
CA ILE A 121 10.20 9.30 12.91
C ILE A 121 9.04 10.28 13.10
N ILE A 122 8.93 10.92 14.27
CA ILE A 122 7.88 11.92 14.56
C ILE A 122 7.96 13.11 13.60
N ALA A 123 9.18 13.60 13.31
CA ALA A 123 9.38 14.70 12.36
C ALA A 123 8.91 14.32 10.95
N ARG A 124 9.27 13.12 10.48
CA ARG A 124 8.94 12.60 9.15
C ARG A 124 7.45 12.32 8.97
N HIS A 125 6.75 11.84 9.99
CA HIS A 125 5.36 11.40 9.89
C HIS A 125 4.39 12.39 10.51
N GLU A 126 3.68 13.17 9.69
CA GLU A 126 2.76 14.22 10.15
C GLU A 126 1.60 13.73 11.02
N THR A 127 1.09 12.51 10.79
CA THR A 127 0.06 11.89 11.64
C THR A 127 0.48 11.82 13.11
N LEU A 128 1.78 11.62 13.41
CA LEU A 128 2.29 11.56 14.78
C LEU A 128 2.32 12.92 15.48
N ARG A 129 2.08 14.01 14.74
CA ARG A 129 2.03 15.40 15.24
C ARG A 129 0.66 16.04 15.00
N THR A 130 -0.34 15.27 14.58
CA THR A 130 -1.69 15.77 14.32
C THR A 130 -2.47 15.89 15.63
N THR A 131 -3.04 17.06 15.88
CA THR A 131 -3.97 17.32 16.99
C THR A 131 -5.31 17.74 16.42
N PHE A 132 -6.39 17.46 17.15
CA PHE A 132 -7.75 17.86 16.78
C PHE A 132 -8.22 18.98 17.72
N SER A 133 -8.79 20.05 17.15
CA SER A 133 -9.34 21.18 17.89
C SER A 133 -10.65 21.65 17.24
N GLU A 134 -11.51 22.27 18.04
CA GLU A 134 -12.67 23.00 17.55
C GLU A 134 -12.24 24.44 17.20
N ILE A 135 -12.80 25.00 16.11
CA ILE A 135 -12.63 26.39 15.69
C ILE A 135 -13.93 27.12 15.99
#